data_AF-A0AAN8WVT2-F1
#
_entry.id   AF-A0AAN8WVT2-F1
#
_cell.length_a   1.000
_cell.length_b   1.000
_cell.length_c   1.000
_cell.angle_alpha   90.00
_cell.angle_beta   90.00
_cell.angle_gamma   90.00
#
_symmetry.space_group_name_H-M   'P 1'
#
loop_
_entity.id
_entity.type
_entity.pdbx_description
1 polymer ?
#
loop_
_entity_poly.entity_id
_entity_poly.type
_entity_poly.pdbx_seq_one_letter_code
_entity_poly.pdbx_strand_id
1 'polypeptide(L)'
;MIYEGKSADVVKKEHYSGIFGCSFDVFYYPFDTQTCYLLFQLSTRLELVEFTGEKSHVVYLEDPKLPAYLLSKYFITVIEGGNNETRYSTLKVEFELNRRYRMIILNVYLPTGMLQIVGYTTLYVNVVLMDVSSKLRILERFGINPRIRNLMYLSPRCIHCVQN
;
A
#
# COMPACT_ATOMS: atom_id res chain seq x y z
N MET A 1 -36.13 -39.20 19.58
CA MET A 1 -34.68 -39.24 19.30
C MET A 1 -34.13 -37.88 19.68
N ILE A 2 -33.29 -37.81 20.71
CA ILE A 2 -32.73 -36.55 21.23
C ILE A 2 -31.32 -36.47 20.65
N TYR A 3 -31.09 -35.49 19.77
CA TYR A 3 -29.76 -35.25 19.22
C TYR A 3 -28.93 -34.49 20.26
N GLU A 4 -27.75 -35.03 20.57
CA GLU A 4 -26.77 -34.36 21.41
C GLU A 4 -26.27 -33.11 20.65
N GLY A 5 -26.40 -31.92 21.24
CA GLY A 5 -26.09 -30.64 20.58
C GLY A 5 -24.64 -30.46 20.12
N LYS A 6 -23.76 -31.43 20.41
CA LYS A 6 -22.36 -31.48 19.96
C LYS A 6 -22.19 -31.95 18.52
N SER A 7 -23.23 -32.49 17.88
CA SER A 7 -23.15 -33.11 16.56
C SER A 7 -23.64 -32.21 15.41
N ALA A 8 -24.10 -30.99 15.71
CA ALA A 8 -24.61 -30.06 14.71
C ALA A 8 -23.57 -28.97 14.42
N ASP A 9 -22.99 -29.01 13.21
CA ASP A 9 -22.16 -27.92 12.69
C ASP A 9 -23.05 -26.95 11.90
N VAL A 10 -22.94 -25.66 12.20
CA VAL A 10 -23.70 -24.60 11.55
C VAL A 10 -22.75 -23.77 10.71
N VAL A 11 -22.78 -24.00 9.39
CA VAL A 11 -21.92 -23.28 8.44
C VAL A 11 -22.66 -22.07 7.89
N LYS A 12 -22.18 -20.87 8.23
CA LYS A 12 -22.67 -19.60 7.67
C LYS A 12 -21.62 -19.03 6.71
N LYS A 13 -22.05 -18.63 5.50
CA LYS A 13 -21.21 -17.95 4.51
C LYS A 13 -21.81 -16.59 4.20
N GLU A 14 -21.03 -15.54 4.39
CA GLU A 14 -21.43 -14.17 4.08
C GLU A 14 -20.40 -13.50 3.17
N HIS A 15 -20.90 -12.68 2.25
CA HIS A 15 -20.07 -11.91 1.35
C HIS A 15 -20.08 -10.45 1.77
N TYR A 16 -18.92 -9.92 2.14
CA TYR A 16 -18.73 -8.53 2.54
C TYR A 16 -17.96 -7.80 1.46
N SER A 17 -18.50 -6.67 0.99
CA SER A 17 -17.84 -5.78 0.05
C SER A 17 -17.82 -4.38 0.64
N GLY A 18 -16.65 -3.75 0.68
CA GLY A 18 -16.46 -2.44 1.28
C GLY A 18 -15.12 -1.84 0.91
N ILE A 19 -14.96 -0.56 1.23
CA ILE A 19 -13.70 0.17 1.08
C ILE A 19 -13.08 0.28 2.47
N PHE A 20 -11.84 -0.17 2.59
CA PHE A 20 -11.09 -0.13 3.85
C PHE A 20 -9.96 0.89 3.76
N GLY A 21 -9.76 1.66 4.83
CA GLY A 21 -8.64 2.57 4.95
C GLY A 21 -7.37 1.82 5.37
N CYS A 22 -6.24 2.11 4.73
CA CYS A 22 -4.93 1.64 5.14
C CYS A 22 -3.97 2.83 5.24
N SER A 23 -3.15 2.84 6.28
CA SER A 23 -2.08 3.84 6.45
C SER A 23 -0.83 3.35 5.73
N PHE A 24 -0.24 4.20 4.89
CA PHE A 24 0.98 3.88 4.16
C PHE A 24 2.17 4.64 4.73
N ASP A 25 3.28 3.92 4.82
CA ASP A 25 4.59 4.52 5.08
C ASP A 25 5.30 4.78 3.73
N VAL A 26 5.48 6.05 3.39
CA VAL A 26 5.98 6.47 2.07
C VAL A 26 7.46 6.87 2.13
N PHE A 27 8.18 6.63 3.24
CA PHE A 27 9.57 7.07 3.39
C PHE A 27 10.51 6.50 2.32
N TYR A 28 10.34 5.23 1.93
CA TYR A 28 11.20 4.54 0.95
C TYR A 28 10.55 4.36 -0.43
N TYR A 29 9.62 5.27 -0.79
CA TYR A 29 8.98 5.23 -2.11
C TYR A 29 10.02 5.33 -3.25
N PRO A 30 9.90 4.53 -4.34
CA PRO A 30 8.85 3.57 -4.71
C PRO A 30 9.18 2.10 -4.37
N PHE A 31 10.19 1.84 -3.54
CA PHE A 31 10.66 0.50 -3.18
C PHE A 31 10.13 0.05 -1.80
N ASP A 32 8.97 0.57 -1.45
CA ASP A 32 8.27 0.36 -0.19
C ASP A 32 7.50 -0.97 -0.19
N THR A 33 7.43 -1.61 0.99
CA THR A 33 6.47 -2.68 1.28
C THR A 33 5.44 -2.13 2.25
N GLN A 34 4.17 -2.29 1.93
CA GLN A 34 3.07 -1.77 2.74
C GLN A 34 2.39 -2.91 3.49
N THR A 35 2.15 -2.70 4.79
CA THR A 35 1.41 -3.64 5.64
C THR A 35 0.04 -3.07 5.93
N CYS A 36 -1.01 -3.78 5.49
CA CYS A 36 -2.39 -3.41 5.75
C CYS A 36 -3.07 -4.49 6.59
N TYR A 37 -4.13 -4.12 7.29
CA TYR A 37 -4.88 -5.05 8.13
C TYR A 37 -6.38 -4.80 8.03
N LEU A 38 -7.15 -5.89 8.16
CA LEU A 38 -8.60 -5.88 8.34
C LEU A 38 -8.92 -6.37 9.75
N LEU A 39 -9.88 -5.73 10.40
CA LEU A 39 -10.34 -6.09 11.74
C LEU A 39 -11.80 -6.52 11.66
N PHE A 40 -12.07 -7.79 12.01
CA PHE A 40 -13.42 -8.29 12.18
C PHE A 40 -13.71 -8.41 13.67
N GLN A 41 -14.49 -7.46 14.18
CA GLN A 41 -14.84 -7.41 15.59
C GLN A 41 -16.21 -8.07 15.81
N LEU A 42 -16.31 -8.95 16.81
CA LEU A 42 -17.59 -9.43 17.29
C LEU A 42 -18.22 -8.40 18.24
N SER A 43 -19.53 -8.16 18.09
CA SER A 43 -20.29 -7.30 19.00
C SER A 43 -20.60 -7.99 20.35
N THR A 44 -20.42 -9.31 20.43
CA THR A 44 -20.66 -10.12 21.62
C THR A 44 -19.43 -10.19 22.52
N ARG A 45 -19.66 -10.46 23.82
CA ARG A 45 -18.58 -10.65 24.79
C ARG A 45 -17.78 -11.92 24.47
N LEU A 46 -16.49 -11.86 24.80
CA LEU A 46 -15.54 -12.97 24.65
C LEU A 46 -16.04 -14.27 25.31
N GLU A 47 -16.68 -14.16 26.47
CA GLU A 47 -17.19 -15.31 27.26
C GLU A 47 -18.27 -16.12 26.54
N LEU A 48 -18.98 -15.52 25.57
CA LEU A 48 -20.05 -16.20 24.82
C LEU A 48 -19.54 -16.74 23.49
N VAL A 49 -18.76 -15.95 22.76
CA VAL A 49 -18.30 -16.28 21.41
C VAL A 49 -16.88 -15.76 21.21
N GLU A 50 -15.99 -16.65 20.76
CA GLU A 50 -14.60 -16.35 20.47
C GLU A 50 -14.21 -16.89 19.09
N PHE A 51 -13.32 -16.19 18.39
CA PHE A 51 -12.67 -16.73 17.20
C PHE A 51 -11.59 -17.75 17.58
N THR A 52 -11.71 -18.98 17.09
CA THR A 52 -10.66 -19.99 17.26
C THR A 52 -9.59 -19.84 16.17
N GLY A 53 -8.37 -19.50 16.57
CA GLY A 53 -7.22 -19.38 15.66
C GLY A 53 -6.91 -20.65 14.85
N GLU A 54 -7.08 -21.83 15.46
CA GLU A 54 -6.78 -23.14 14.85
C GLU A 54 -7.62 -23.45 13.60
N LYS A 55 -8.87 -22.96 13.54
CA LYS A 55 -9.79 -23.17 12.41
C LYS A 55 -9.86 -21.98 11.46
N SER A 56 -9.25 -20.86 11.82
CA SER A 56 -9.27 -19.65 11.00
C SER A 56 -8.23 -19.74 9.88
N HIS A 57 -8.70 -19.81 8.64
CA HIS A 57 -7.84 -19.78 7.47
C HIS A 57 -8.33 -18.71 6.50
N VAL A 58 -7.38 -17.95 5.96
CA VAL A 58 -7.59 -17.00 4.88
C VAL A 58 -7.01 -17.66 3.65
N VAL A 59 -7.88 -17.86 2.66
CA VAL A 59 -7.49 -18.32 1.34
C VAL A 59 -7.79 -17.19 0.38
N TYR A 60 -6.75 -16.69 -0.27
CA TYR A 60 -6.93 -15.76 -1.36
C TYR A 60 -7.29 -16.57 -2.61
N LEU A 61 -8.56 -16.50 -3.04
CA LEU A 61 -9.12 -17.32 -4.12
C LEU A 61 -8.86 -16.73 -5.52
N GLU A 62 -8.39 -15.48 -5.60
CA GLU A 62 -8.22 -14.74 -6.85
C GLU A 62 -6.75 -14.55 -7.25
N ASP A 63 -6.52 -13.96 -8.42
CA ASP A 63 -5.18 -13.56 -8.86
C ASP A 63 -4.61 -12.49 -7.92
N PRO A 64 -3.46 -12.73 -7.24
CA PRO A 64 -2.84 -11.76 -6.30
C PRO A 64 -2.25 -10.53 -7.02
N LYS A 65 -2.62 -10.33 -8.28
CA LYS A 65 -2.12 -9.30 -9.18
C LYS A 65 -3.06 -8.11 -9.12
N LEU A 66 -2.99 -7.35 -8.02
CA LEU A 66 -3.44 -5.97 -8.09
C LEU A 66 -2.60 -5.24 -9.17
N PRO A 67 -3.19 -4.30 -9.93
CA PRO A 67 -2.51 -3.66 -11.05
C PRO A 67 -1.24 -2.89 -10.62
N ALA A 68 -1.22 -2.35 -9.39
CA ALA A 68 -0.09 -1.61 -8.84
C ALA A 68 0.73 -2.35 -7.77
N TYR A 69 0.14 -3.37 -7.13
CA TYR A 69 0.72 -4.08 -5.98
C TYR A 69 0.72 -5.59 -6.19
N LEU A 70 1.63 -6.28 -5.53
CA LEU A 70 1.70 -7.72 -5.45
C LEU A 70 1.42 -8.13 -4.01
N LEU A 71 0.43 -9.00 -3.80
CA LEU A 71 0.21 -9.61 -2.50
C LEU A 71 1.37 -10.59 -2.21
N SER A 72 2.14 -10.34 -1.16
CA SER A 72 3.33 -11.11 -0.80
C SER A 72 3.03 -12.17 0.24
N LYS A 73 2.48 -11.75 1.39
CA LYS A 73 2.15 -12.61 2.53
C LYS A 73 0.86 -12.14 3.19
N TYR A 74 0.23 -13.03 3.94
CA TYR A 74 -0.90 -12.70 4.78
C TYR A 74 -0.83 -13.51 6.07
N PHE A 75 -1.28 -12.91 7.17
CA PHE A 75 -1.24 -13.46 8.51
C PHE A 75 -2.59 -13.24 9.19
N ILE A 76 -2.98 -14.18 10.03
CA ILE A 76 -4.21 -14.08 10.81
C ILE A 76 -3.82 -14.15 12.26
N THR A 77 -4.28 -13.17 13.03
CA THR A 77 -4.11 -13.13 14.46
C THR A 77 -5.44 -12.87 15.11
N VAL A 78 -5.81 -13.68 16.10
CA VAL A 78 -6.94 -13.39 16.96
C VAL A 78 -6.41 -12.47 18.06
N ILE A 79 -6.98 -11.29 18.17
CA ILE A 79 -6.66 -10.32 19.23
C ILE A 79 -7.89 -10.11 20.09
N GLU A 80 -7.65 -9.84 21.37
CA GLU A 80 -8.69 -9.44 22.29
C GLU A 80 -8.69 -7.92 22.42
N GLY A 81 -9.87 -7.33 22.35
CA GLY A 81 -10.05 -5.89 22.55
C GLY A 81 -10.99 -5.61 23.72
N GLY A 82 -10.91 -4.38 24.22
CA GLY A 82 -11.79 -3.86 25.27
C GLY A 82 -11.14 -3.70 26.64
N ASN A 83 -11.92 -3.23 27.60
CA ASN A 83 -11.51 -3.09 28.99
C ASN A 83 -11.88 -4.35 29.79
N ASN A 84 -11.42 -4.46 31.04
CA ASN A 84 -11.67 -5.62 31.91
C ASN A 84 -13.14 -6.06 32.00
N GLU A 85 -14.10 -5.14 31.82
CA GLU A 85 -15.55 -5.43 31.88
C GLU A 85 -16.22 -5.69 30.52
N THR A 86 -15.56 -5.35 29.40
CA THR A 86 -16.12 -5.40 28.04
C THR A 86 -15.14 -6.02 27.05
N ARG A 87 -14.67 -7.24 27.37
CA ARG A 87 -13.77 -7.99 26.48
C ARG A 87 -14.53 -8.54 25.27
N TYR A 88 -13.98 -8.30 24.08
CA TYR A 88 -14.49 -8.81 22.82
C TYR A 88 -13.36 -9.45 22.00
N SER A 89 -13.71 -10.46 21.21
CA SER A 89 -12.78 -11.10 20.28
C SER A 89 -12.75 -10.35 18.94
N THR A 90 -11.57 -10.07 18.42
CA THR A 90 -11.37 -9.45 17.11
C THR A 90 -10.42 -10.30 16.28
N LEU A 91 -10.83 -10.63 15.06
CA LEU A 91 -9.97 -11.31 14.10
C LEU A 91 -9.23 -10.26 13.27
N LYS A 92 -7.90 -10.24 13.37
CA LYS A 92 -7.02 -9.36 12.59
C LYS A 92 -6.42 -10.14 11.43
N VAL A 93 -6.73 -9.71 10.21
CA VAL A 93 -6.15 -10.26 8.98
C VAL A 93 -5.15 -9.24 8.44
N GLU A 94 -3.88 -9.55 8.53
CA GLU A 94 -2.79 -8.72 8.02
C GLU A 94 -2.34 -9.21 6.64
N PHE A 95 -1.98 -8.28 5.76
CA PHE A 95 -1.44 -8.60 4.45
C PHE A 95 -0.35 -7.63 4.02
N GLU A 96 0.69 -8.19 3.42
CA GLU A 96 1.85 -7.47 2.87
C GLU A 96 1.65 -7.21 1.38
N LEU A 97 1.66 -5.94 1.01
CA LEU A 97 1.57 -5.45 -0.36
C LEU A 97 2.93 -4.93 -0.82
N ASN A 98 3.51 -5.58 -1.81
CA ASN A 98 4.75 -5.15 -2.44
C ASN A 98 4.48 -4.32 -3.69
N ARG A 99 5.10 -3.15 -3.83
CA ARG A 99 4.85 -2.23 -4.96
C ARG A 99 5.57 -2.67 -6.24
N ARG A 100 4.88 -2.56 -7.38
CA ARG A 100 5.48 -2.79 -8.71
C ARG A 100 6.27 -1.57 -9.20
N TYR A 101 7.53 -1.44 -8.77
CA TYR A 101 8.38 -0.30 -9.10
C TYR A 101 8.79 -0.19 -10.58
N ARG A 102 8.76 -1.29 -11.36
CA ARG A 102 9.30 -1.34 -12.73
C ARG A 102 8.76 -0.24 -13.64
N MET A 103 7.45 -0.03 -13.62
CA MET A 103 6.80 0.99 -14.45
C MET A 103 7.19 2.41 -14.03
N ILE A 104 7.33 2.63 -12.72
CA ILE A 104 7.74 3.92 -12.14
C ILE A 104 9.18 4.23 -12.55
N ILE A 105 10.09 3.26 -12.47
CA ILE A 105 11.48 3.47 -12.89
C ILE A 105 11.56 3.83 -14.37
N LEU A 106 10.90 3.05 -15.24
CA LEU A 106 11.00 3.24 -16.69
C LEU A 106 10.37 4.56 -17.17
N ASN A 107 9.22 4.95 -16.60
CA ASN A 107 8.48 6.13 -17.05
C ASN A 107 8.89 7.42 -16.34
N VAL A 108 9.43 7.33 -15.12
CA VAL A 108 9.78 8.50 -14.31
C VAL A 108 11.29 8.63 -14.15
N TYR A 109 11.95 7.67 -13.51
CA TYR A 109 13.36 7.79 -13.12
C TYR A 109 14.33 7.77 -14.32
N LEU A 110 14.08 6.89 -15.29
CA LEU A 110 14.92 6.77 -16.48
C LEU A 110 14.92 8.09 -17.27
N PRO A 111 13.78 8.68 -17.64
CA PRO A 111 13.82 9.87 -18.46
C PRO A 111 14.13 11.14 -17.66
N THR A 112 14.00 11.19 -16.33
CA THR A 112 14.57 12.28 -15.51
C THR A 112 16.09 12.16 -15.42
N GLY A 113 16.63 10.94 -15.27
CA GLY A 113 18.07 10.68 -15.31
C GLY A 113 18.69 11.08 -16.66
N MET A 114 18.05 10.73 -17.78
CA MET A 114 18.50 11.18 -19.11
C MET A 114 18.52 12.71 -19.23
N LEU A 115 17.49 13.40 -18.74
CA LEU A 115 17.45 14.86 -18.73
C LEU A 115 18.58 15.46 -17.87
N GLN A 116 18.88 14.84 -16.72
CA GLN A 116 19.98 15.28 -15.87
C GLN A 116 21.34 15.15 -16.58
N ILE A 117 21.57 14.03 -17.28
CA ILE A 117 22.79 13.79 -18.07
C ILE A 117 22.91 14.81 -19.21
N VAL A 118 21.83 15.08 -19.94
CA VAL A 118 21.81 16.11 -21.00
C VAL A 118 22.10 17.49 -20.41
N GLY A 119 21.50 17.82 -19.26
CA GLY A 119 21.81 19.05 -18.53
C GLY A 119 23.30 19.19 -18.19
N TYR A 120 23.90 18.15 -17.61
CA TYR A 120 25.34 18.15 -17.28
C TYR A 120 26.23 18.24 -18.52
N THR A 121 25.96 17.48 -19.58
CA THR A 121 26.77 17.50 -20.80
C THR A 121 26.73 18.86 -21.50
N THR A 122 25.60 19.56 -21.51
CA THR A 122 25.50 20.93 -22.06
C THR A 122 26.28 21.99 -21.27
N LEU A 123 26.68 21.70 -20.03
CA LEU A 123 27.55 22.57 -19.24
C LEU A 123 29.01 22.46 -19.69
N TYR A 124 29.46 21.29 -20.13
CA TYR A 124 30.83 21.03 -20.57
C TYR A 124 31.07 21.36 -22.05
N VAL A 125 30.03 21.35 -22.89
CA VAL A 125 30.14 21.80 -24.29
C VAL A 125 30.33 23.33 -24.30
N ASN A 126 31.53 23.75 -24.73
CA ASN A 126 32.09 25.10 -24.71
C ASN A 126 31.08 26.26 -24.62
N VAL A 127 31.25 27.06 -23.55
CA VAL A 127 30.54 28.30 -23.20
C VAL A 127 30.70 29.43 -24.24
N VAL A 128 31.40 29.17 -25.35
CA VAL A 128 31.88 30.19 -26.29
C VAL A 128 30.87 30.54 -27.39
N LEU A 129 29.83 29.71 -27.62
CA LEU A 129 28.90 29.89 -28.76
C LEU A 129 27.41 29.96 -28.41
N MET A 130 27.02 29.80 -27.13
CA MET A 130 25.60 29.74 -26.75
C MET A 130 25.25 30.75 -25.65
N ASP A 131 24.37 31.69 -26.00
CA ASP A 131 23.78 32.69 -25.11
C ASP A 131 23.03 32.01 -23.95
N VAL A 132 23.32 32.42 -22.71
CA VAL A 132 22.85 31.80 -21.45
C VAL A 132 21.31 31.72 -21.38
N SER A 133 20.63 32.67 -22.04
CA SER A 133 19.18 32.75 -22.16
C SER A 133 18.55 31.56 -22.91
N SER A 134 19.28 30.96 -23.85
CA SER A 134 18.80 29.79 -24.62
C SER A 134 18.87 28.50 -23.79
N LYS A 135 19.89 28.34 -22.93
CA LYS A 135 20.02 27.19 -22.03
C LYS A 135 18.91 27.15 -20.97
N LEU A 136 18.57 28.31 -20.40
CA LEU A 136 17.49 28.44 -19.42
C LEU A 136 16.11 28.13 -20.03
N ARG A 137 15.85 28.61 -21.25
CA ARG A 137 14.61 28.33 -21.99
C ARG A 137 14.42 26.85 -22.34
N ILE A 138 15.49 26.12 -22.65
CA ILE A 138 15.42 24.68 -22.95
C ILE A 138 15.11 23.88 -21.68
N LEU A 139 15.75 24.23 -20.55
CA LEU A 139 15.48 23.59 -19.25
C LEU A 139 14.04 23.82 -18.76
N GLU A 140 13.50 25.03 -18.92
CA GLU A 140 12.10 25.33 -18.58
C GLU A 140 11.10 24.62 -19.50
N ARG A 141 11.41 24.47 -20.79
CA ARG A 141 10.49 23.90 -21.79
C ARG A 141 10.52 22.38 -21.88
N PHE A 142 11.64 21.74 -21.53
CA PHE A 142 11.79 20.27 -21.54
C PHE A 142 11.67 19.59 -20.17
N GLY A 143 12.03 20.25 -19.07
CA GLY A 143 12.59 19.48 -17.95
C GLY A 143 11.66 19.12 -16.80
N ILE A 144 10.90 20.08 -16.26
CA ILE A 144 10.63 20.01 -14.81
C ILE A 144 9.13 20.14 -14.47
N ASN A 145 8.44 21.15 -15.00
CA ASN A 145 7.08 21.48 -14.55
C ASN A 145 6.00 20.42 -14.86
N PRO A 146 5.88 19.87 -16.09
CA PRO A 146 4.85 18.87 -16.38
C PRO A 146 5.14 17.49 -15.76
N ARG A 147 6.42 17.12 -15.58
CA ARG A 147 6.78 15.83 -14.98
C ARG A 147 6.71 15.82 -13.46
N ILE A 148 7.08 16.90 -12.78
CA ILE A 148 6.83 17.05 -11.34
C ILE A 148 5.32 16.99 -11.07
N ARG A 149 4.50 17.60 -11.93
CA ARG A 149 3.04 17.49 -11.83
C ARG A 149 2.57 16.03 -11.93
N ASN A 150 3.05 15.25 -12.90
CA ASN A 150 2.70 13.82 -13.01
C ASN A 150 3.18 12.98 -11.82
N LEU A 151 4.36 13.27 -11.27
CA LEU A 151 4.84 12.65 -10.03
C LEU A 151 3.93 12.97 -8.83
N MET A 152 3.47 14.22 -8.72
CA MET A 152 2.56 14.67 -7.67
C MET A 152 1.15 14.06 -7.79
N TYR A 153 0.71 13.66 -8.99
CA TYR A 153 -0.54 12.92 -9.19
C TYR A 153 -0.40 11.41 -8.90
N LEU A 154 0.79 10.82 -9.10
CA LEU A 154 1.03 9.40 -8.87
C LEU A 154 1.41 9.05 -7.42
N SER A 155 1.99 9.99 -6.66
CA SER A 155 2.30 9.73 -5.25
C SER A 155 1.07 9.99 -4.38
N PRO A 156 0.75 9.11 -3.42
CA PRO A 156 -0.21 9.45 -2.39
C PRO A 156 0.29 10.70 -1.65
N ARG A 157 -0.60 11.65 -1.35
CA ARG A 157 -0.24 12.83 -0.57
C ARG A 157 0.19 12.37 0.82
N CYS A 158 1.46 12.57 1.13
CA CYS A 158 2.03 12.43 2.47
C CYS A 158 1.39 13.46 3.41
N ILE A 159 0.41 13.05 4.23
CA ILE A 159 -0.20 13.94 5.24
C ILE A 159 0.68 14.03 6.50
N HIS A 160 1.49 13.00 6.78
CA HIS A 160 2.30 12.88 8.01
C HIS A 160 3.83 12.95 7.81
N CYS A 161 4.32 13.31 6.62
CA CYS A 161 5.78 13.31 6.34
C CYS A 161 6.52 14.56 6.86
N VAL A 162 5.86 15.43 7.64
CA VAL A 162 6.46 16.63 8.28
C VAL A 162 6.41 16.47 9.79
N GLN A 163 7.18 15.53 10.31
CA GLN A 163 7.46 15.45 11.75
C GLN A 163 8.80 14.75 11.99
N ASN A 164 9.87 15.42 11.55
CA ASN A 164 11.16 15.40 12.22
C ASN A 164 11.95 16.67 11.89
#